data_AF-A0A7W0RSK3-F1
#
_entry.id   AF-A0A7W0RSK3-F1
#
_cell.length_a   1.000
_cell.length_b   1.000
_cell.length_c   1.000
_cell.angle_alpha   90.00
_cell.angle_beta   90.00
_cell.angle_gamma   90.00
#
_symmetry.space_group_name_H-M   'P 1'
#
loop_
_entity.id
_entity.type
_entity.pdbx_description
1 polymer ?
#
loop_
_entity_poly.entity_id
_entity_poly.type
_entity_poly.pdbx_seq_one_letter_code
_entity_poly.pdbx_strand_id
1 'polypeptide(L)'
;MKKLLPLVIIGGVLIVALGGAAMLLKSPSSSSPANSSFASPTPGAAQATASARQPAVVAADEKPVHVRGRADAPVLVEEFGDFQCPPCGQFHPIMSRIERDFPTQVRFSFRHFPIKTQHPHAVLAAHATEAAGLQGKFWELHDVIYEKQAEWKDAKDARPIFTNYARALGLDMQKFAQDIDSTPASMRLVV
;
A
#
# COMPACT_ATOMS: atom_id res chain seq x y z
N MET A 1 56.63 16.26 -20.25
CA MET A 1 55.70 15.10 -20.17
C MET A 1 54.27 15.43 -19.68
N LYS A 2 53.94 16.68 -19.30
CA LYS A 2 52.59 17.05 -18.79
C LYS A 2 51.57 17.49 -19.87
N LYS A 3 51.99 17.64 -21.13
CA LYS A 3 51.11 18.05 -22.24
C LYS A 3 50.42 16.89 -22.99
N LEU A 4 50.80 15.63 -22.72
CA LEU A 4 50.16 14.44 -23.32
C LEU A 4 48.99 13.89 -22.48
N LEU A 5 48.90 14.28 -21.21
CA LEU A 5 47.86 13.79 -20.29
C LEU A 5 46.41 14.09 -20.77
N PRO A 6 46.07 15.27 -21.31
CA PRO A 6 44.70 15.50 -21.79
C PRO A 6 44.36 14.70 -23.06
N LEU A 7 45.34 14.41 -23.93
CA LEU A 7 45.13 13.62 -25.15
C LEU A 7 44.87 12.13 -24.83
N VAL A 8 45.52 11.60 -23.80
CA VAL A 8 45.27 10.21 -23.34
C VAL A 8 43.89 10.07 -22.70
N ILE A 9 43.43 11.08 -21.94
CA ILE A 9 42.09 11.07 -21.33
C ILE A 9 41.00 11.16 -22.41
N ILE A 10 41.16 12.06 -23.39
CA ILE A 10 40.20 12.20 -24.50
C ILE A 10 40.17 10.93 -25.35
N GLY A 11 41.33 10.33 -25.65
CA GLY A 11 41.42 9.06 -26.36
C GLY A 11 40.76 7.90 -25.60
N GLY A 12 40.95 7.83 -24.27
CA GLY A 12 40.32 6.81 -23.43
C GLY A 12 38.79 6.92 -23.38
N VAL A 13 38.25 8.15 -23.25
CA VAL A 13 36.80 8.37 -23.24
C VAL A 13 36.16 8.05 -24.60
N LEU A 14 36.82 8.38 -25.71
CA LEU A 14 36.33 8.03 -27.05
C LEU A 14 36.31 6.53 -27.30
N ILE A 15 37.29 5.77 -26.81
CA ILE A 15 37.32 4.30 -26.93
C ILE A 15 36.19 3.66 -26.11
N VAL A 16 35.89 4.16 -24.90
CA VAL A 16 34.78 3.65 -24.08
C VAL A 16 33.42 3.97 -24.71
N ALA A 17 33.24 5.17 -25.27
CA ALA A 17 31.99 5.56 -25.93
C ALA A 17 31.73 4.74 -27.21
N LEU A 18 32.76 4.48 -28.03
CA LEU A 18 32.64 3.67 -29.24
C LEU A 18 32.51 2.17 -28.94
N GLY A 19 33.18 1.67 -27.91
CA GLY A 19 33.06 0.28 -27.44
C GLY A 19 31.67 -0.04 -26.85
N GLY A 20 31.07 0.92 -26.12
CA GLY A 20 29.70 0.79 -25.59
C GLY A 20 28.63 0.76 -26.67
N ALA A 21 28.80 1.53 -27.75
CA ALA A 21 27.87 1.55 -28.88
C ALA A 21 27.89 0.24 -29.69
N ALA A 22 29.05 -0.42 -29.83
CA ALA A 22 29.17 -1.70 -30.51
C ALA A 22 28.53 -2.88 -29.74
N MET A 23 28.35 -2.74 -28.42
CA MET A 23 27.70 -3.76 -27.57
C MET A 23 26.19 -3.60 -27.42
N LEU A 24 25.59 -2.54 -28.00
CA LEU A 24 24.13 -2.32 -28.02
C LEU A 24 23.47 -2.74 -29.35
N LEU A 25 24.23 -3.17 -30.36
CA LEU A 25 23.69 -3.67 -31.64
C LEU A 25 23.64 -5.20 -31.72
N LYS A 26 23.95 -5.92 -30.63
CA LYS A 26 23.96 -7.39 -30.62
C LYS A 26 23.24 -7.94 -29.39
N SER A 27 21.92 -7.74 -29.36
CA SER A 27 21.04 -8.53 -28.48
C SER A 27 20.05 -9.31 -29.35
N PRO A 28 19.94 -10.64 -29.18
CA PRO A 28 19.02 -11.48 -29.93
C PRO A 28 17.58 -11.16 -29.53
N SER A 29 16.73 -10.98 -30.53
CA SER A 29 15.28 -10.87 -30.41
C SER A 29 14.70 -12.12 -29.74
N SER A 30 14.40 -12.03 -28.45
CA SER A 30 13.55 -13.00 -27.75
C SER A 30 12.11 -12.82 -28.23
N SER A 31 11.69 -13.70 -29.13
CA SER A 31 10.31 -13.87 -29.57
C SER A 31 9.41 -14.20 -28.38
N SER A 32 8.41 -13.35 -28.18
CA SER A 32 7.30 -13.53 -27.24
C SER A 32 6.46 -14.76 -27.65
N PRO A 33 6.18 -15.74 -26.76
CA PRO A 33 5.15 -16.73 -27.03
C PRO A 33 3.79 -16.14 -26.66
N ALA A 34 3.22 -15.33 -27.56
CA ALA A 34 1.78 -15.11 -27.57
C ALA A 34 1.12 -16.32 -28.22
N ASN A 35 0.89 -17.37 -27.42
CA ASN A 35 -0.02 -18.44 -27.82
C ASN A 35 -0.70 -19.03 -26.58
N SER A 36 -1.76 -18.34 -26.14
CA SER A 36 -2.86 -18.97 -25.43
C SER A 36 -4.07 -18.81 -26.32
N SER A 37 -4.36 -19.88 -27.06
CA SER A 37 -5.53 -20.04 -27.91
C SER A 37 -6.79 -19.73 -27.11
N PHE A 38 -7.42 -18.59 -27.39
CA PHE A 38 -8.83 -18.43 -27.13
C PHE A 38 -9.57 -19.20 -28.22
N ALA A 39 -9.94 -20.44 -27.92
CA ALA A 39 -10.93 -21.14 -28.71
C ALA A 39 -12.25 -20.37 -28.59
N SER A 40 -12.75 -19.84 -29.70
CA SER A 40 -14.10 -19.28 -29.78
C SER A 40 -15.12 -20.35 -29.38
N PRO A 41 -16.03 -20.10 -28.44
CA PRO A 41 -17.14 -21.00 -28.21
C PRO A 41 -18.12 -20.89 -29.39
N THR A 42 -18.33 -22.02 -30.06
CA THR A 42 -19.40 -22.23 -31.04
C THR A 42 -20.75 -21.78 -30.46
N PRO A 43 -21.61 -21.05 -31.20
CA PRO A 43 -22.97 -20.77 -30.75
C PRO A 43 -23.81 -22.05 -30.86
N GLY A 44 -23.81 -22.84 -29.79
CA GLY A 44 -24.60 -24.05 -29.63
C GLY A 44 -25.41 -23.96 -28.34
N ALA A 45 -26.72 -23.81 -28.50
CA ALA A 45 -27.74 -23.66 -27.47
C ALA A 45 -27.49 -24.44 -26.16
N ALA A 46 -27.29 -23.69 -25.07
CA ALA A 46 -27.65 -24.09 -23.72
C ALA A 46 -28.02 -22.83 -22.93
N GLN A 47 -29.32 -22.59 -22.76
CA GLN A 47 -29.84 -21.55 -21.88
C GLN A 47 -29.49 -21.91 -20.43
N ALA A 48 -28.34 -21.43 -19.96
CA ALA A 48 -28.08 -21.33 -18.54
C ALA A 48 -28.80 -20.06 -18.04
N THR A 49 -29.80 -20.25 -17.20
CA THR A 49 -30.49 -19.17 -16.50
C THR A 49 -29.44 -18.33 -15.75
N ALA A 50 -29.21 -17.11 -16.23
CA ALA A 50 -28.43 -16.11 -15.53
C ALA A 50 -29.21 -15.68 -14.29
N SER A 51 -29.16 -16.49 -13.23
CA SER A 51 -29.44 -16.01 -11.88
C SER A 51 -28.32 -15.04 -11.56
N ALA A 52 -28.63 -13.75 -11.61
CA ALA A 52 -27.76 -12.68 -11.17
C ALA A 52 -27.31 -12.99 -9.74
N ARG A 53 -26.11 -13.58 -9.61
CA ARG A 53 -25.47 -13.72 -8.30
C ARG A 53 -25.09 -12.30 -7.90
N GLN A 54 -25.99 -11.64 -7.19
CA GLN A 54 -25.66 -10.44 -6.42
C GLN A 54 -24.34 -10.73 -5.71
N PRO A 55 -23.32 -9.85 -5.80
CA PRO A 55 -22.15 -9.99 -4.95
C PRO A 55 -22.69 -10.10 -3.53
N ALA A 56 -22.30 -11.18 -2.85
CA ALA A 56 -22.74 -11.40 -1.48
C ALA A 56 -22.33 -10.16 -0.69
N VAL A 57 -23.33 -9.37 -0.30
CA VAL A 57 -23.14 -8.27 0.64
C VAL A 57 -22.81 -9.00 1.93
N VAL A 58 -21.51 -9.08 2.25
CA VAL A 58 -21.08 -9.54 3.56
C VAL A 58 -21.83 -8.63 4.53
N ALA A 59 -22.68 -9.20 5.38
CA ALA A 59 -23.49 -8.43 6.31
C ALA A 59 -22.53 -7.59 7.17
N ALA A 60 -22.47 -6.30 6.85
CA ALA A 60 -21.72 -5.30 7.61
C ALA A 60 -22.55 -4.97 8.85
N ASP A 61 -22.57 -5.87 9.82
CA ASP A 61 -23.33 -5.66 11.06
C ASP A 61 -22.70 -4.58 11.96
N GLU A 62 -21.56 -4.00 11.56
CA GLU A 62 -21.00 -2.82 12.19
C GLU A 62 -20.60 -1.77 11.16
N LYS A 63 -21.11 -0.54 11.31
CA LYS A 63 -20.73 0.59 10.44
C LYS A 63 -19.20 0.76 10.45
N PRO A 64 -18.56 1.03 9.30
CA PRO A 64 -17.12 1.28 9.28
C PRO A 64 -16.78 2.50 10.15
N VAL A 65 -15.85 2.34 11.09
CA VAL A 65 -15.54 3.34 12.13
C VAL A 65 -14.65 4.46 11.58
N HIS A 66 -13.70 4.13 10.72
CA HIS A 66 -12.80 5.10 10.09
C HIS A 66 -13.18 5.25 8.63
N VAL A 67 -13.80 6.39 8.29
CA VAL A 67 -14.18 6.73 6.91
C VAL A 67 -13.51 8.03 6.51
N ARG A 68 -12.91 8.09 5.31
CA ARG A 68 -12.38 9.31 4.68
C ARG A 68 -13.03 9.53 3.32
N GLY A 69 -13.21 10.80 2.96
CA GLY A 69 -13.91 11.21 1.75
C GLY A 69 -15.32 11.72 2.06
N ARG A 70 -16.05 12.11 1.02
CA ARG A 70 -17.39 12.69 1.19
C ARG A 70 -18.39 11.63 1.66
N ALA A 71 -19.24 12.01 2.61
CA ALA A 71 -20.27 11.12 3.16
C ALA A 71 -21.30 10.65 2.12
N ASP A 72 -21.52 11.45 1.06
CA ASP A 72 -22.47 11.19 -0.02
C ASP A 72 -21.84 10.53 -1.26
N ALA A 73 -20.55 10.15 -1.20
CA ALA A 73 -19.90 9.48 -2.31
C ALA A 73 -20.63 8.16 -2.66
N PRO A 74 -21.00 7.92 -3.93
CA PRO A 74 -21.79 6.76 -4.34
C PRO A 74 -21.07 5.42 -4.18
N VAL A 75 -19.73 5.42 -4.09
CA VAL A 75 -18.92 4.22 -3.93
C VAL A 75 -18.17 4.26 -2.60
N LEU A 76 -18.33 3.21 -1.79
CA LEU A 76 -17.50 2.94 -0.61
C LEU A 76 -16.51 1.82 -0.94
N VAL A 77 -15.22 2.08 -0.78
CA VAL A 77 -14.18 1.06 -0.77
C VAL A 77 -13.83 0.74 0.67
N GLU A 78 -14.10 -0.50 1.10
CA GLU A 78 -13.71 -0.97 2.43
C GLU A 78 -12.40 -1.78 2.32
N GLU A 79 -11.34 -1.27 2.91
CA GLU A 79 -10.04 -1.94 3.00
C GLU A 79 -9.91 -2.70 4.32
N PHE A 80 -9.54 -3.97 4.23
CA PHE A 80 -9.10 -4.77 5.37
C PHE A 80 -7.56 -4.83 5.30
N GLY A 81 -6.90 -3.99 6.09
CA GLY A 81 -5.47 -3.73 5.95
C GLY A 81 -4.64 -4.25 7.12
N ASP A 82 -3.45 -4.73 6.79
CA ASP A 82 -2.38 -5.01 7.72
C ASP A 82 -1.25 -4.00 7.46
N PHE A 83 -0.97 -3.15 8.45
CA PHE A 83 0.04 -2.11 8.30
C PHE A 83 1.45 -2.61 8.01
N GLN A 84 1.81 -3.83 8.44
CA GLN A 84 3.16 -4.38 8.26
C GLN A 84 3.29 -5.20 6.97
N CYS A 85 2.17 -5.57 6.35
CA CYS A 85 2.11 -6.34 5.12
C CYS A 85 2.66 -5.52 3.93
N PRO A 86 3.72 -5.98 3.23
CA PRO A 86 4.28 -5.22 2.10
C PRO A 86 3.30 -5.03 0.93
N PRO A 87 2.49 -6.02 0.52
CA PRO A 87 1.41 -5.79 -0.45
C PRO A 87 0.41 -4.70 -0.03
N CYS A 88 0.01 -4.64 1.25
CA CYS A 88 -0.85 -3.56 1.75
C CYS A 88 -0.17 -2.20 1.63
N GLY A 89 1.11 -2.11 2.01
CA GLY A 89 1.92 -0.91 1.83
C GLY A 89 2.05 -0.47 0.36
N GLN A 90 2.17 -1.42 -0.57
CA GLN A 90 2.18 -1.14 -2.01
C GLN A 90 0.81 -0.69 -2.55
N PHE A 91 -0.28 -1.10 -1.90
CA PHE A 91 -1.64 -0.70 -2.26
C PHE A 91 -1.96 0.73 -1.81
N HIS A 92 -1.42 1.18 -0.67
CA HIS A 92 -1.63 2.53 -0.14
C HIS A 92 -1.48 3.67 -1.17
N PRO A 93 -0.40 3.80 -1.96
CA PRO A 93 -0.28 4.86 -2.97
C PRO A 93 -1.31 4.75 -4.12
N ILE A 94 -1.84 3.55 -4.38
CA ILE A 94 -2.92 3.34 -5.35
C ILE A 94 -4.23 3.92 -4.80
N MET A 95 -4.52 3.68 -3.52
CA MET A 95 -5.68 4.29 -2.86
C MET A 95 -5.60 5.81 -2.85
N SER A 96 -4.46 6.37 -2.46
CA SER A 96 -4.25 7.83 -2.47
C SER A 96 -4.41 8.43 -3.87
N ARG A 97 -4.08 7.67 -4.92
CA ARG A 97 -4.37 8.05 -6.31
C ARG A 97 -5.87 8.02 -6.61
N ILE A 98 -6.60 6.97 -6.22
CA ILE A 98 -8.05 6.88 -6.42
C ILE A 98 -8.77 8.02 -5.69
N GLU A 99 -8.38 8.33 -4.46
CA GLU A 99 -8.97 9.44 -3.70
C GLU A 99 -8.82 10.78 -4.42
N ARG A 100 -7.62 11.05 -4.95
CA ARG A 100 -7.34 12.29 -5.68
C ARG A 100 -8.07 12.35 -7.02
N ASP A 101 -8.14 11.23 -7.74
CA ASP A 101 -8.71 11.19 -9.08
C ASP A 101 -10.25 11.12 -9.03
N PHE A 102 -10.85 10.66 -7.92
CA PHE A 102 -12.29 10.47 -7.72
C PHE A 102 -12.85 11.09 -6.41
N PRO A 103 -12.56 12.37 -6.11
CA PRO A 103 -12.81 12.97 -4.78
C PRO A 103 -14.30 13.11 -4.41
N THR A 104 -15.19 13.02 -5.41
CA THR A 104 -16.65 13.06 -5.20
C THR A 104 -17.35 11.72 -5.37
N GLN A 105 -16.65 10.73 -5.92
CA GLN A 105 -17.25 9.47 -6.33
C GLN A 105 -16.93 8.34 -5.36
N VAL A 106 -15.74 8.39 -4.73
CA VAL A 106 -15.25 7.34 -3.85
C VAL A 106 -14.99 7.88 -2.45
N ARG A 107 -15.42 7.12 -1.45
CA ARG A 107 -15.00 7.24 -0.05
C ARG A 107 -14.40 5.92 0.41
N PHE A 108 -13.51 5.99 1.38
CA PHE A 108 -12.75 4.85 1.87
C PHE A 108 -13.11 4.58 3.31
N SER A 109 -13.18 3.30 3.67
CA SER A 109 -13.15 2.87 5.06
C SER A 109 -12.05 1.88 5.31
N PHE A 110 -11.45 1.95 6.49
CA PHE A 110 -10.36 1.06 6.89
C PHE A 110 -10.79 0.14 8.03
N ARG A 111 -10.43 -1.13 7.95
CA ARG A 111 -10.57 -2.13 9.01
C ARG A 111 -9.24 -2.83 9.24
N HIS A 112 -8.86 -2.98 10.50
CA HIS A 112 -7.64 -3.68 10.86
C HIS A 112 -7.78 -5.19 10.62
N PHE A 113 -6.85 -5.76 9.87
CA PHE A 113 -6.74 -7.20 9.63
C PHE A 113 -5.30 -7.71 9.86
N PRO A 114 -4.79 -7.67 11.10
CA PRO A 114 -3.39 -8.01 11.40
C PRO A 114 -3.14 -9.51 11.28
N ILE A 115 -2.20 -9.90 10.43
CA ILE A 115 -1.71 -11.27 10.22
C ILE A 115 -0.65 -11.59 11.28
N LYS A 116 -1.12 -11.78 12.53
CA LYS A 116 -0.28 -11.86 13.75
C LYS A 116 0.85 -12.90 13.68
N THR A 117 0.68 -13.95 12.88
CA THR A 117 1.68 -15.03 12.72
C THR A 117 2.89 -14.62 11.89
N GLN A 118 2.74 -13.67 10.98
CA GLN A 118 3.81 -13.22 10.08
C GLN A 118 4.26 -11.78 10.41
N HIS A 119 3.38 -10.99 11.00
CA HIS A 119 3.55 -9.56 11.19
C HIS A 119 3.49 -9.20 12.68
N PRO A 120 4.63 -9.28 13.41
CA PRO A 120 4.67 -9.07 14.86
C PRO A 120 4.29 -7.64 15.31
N HIS A 121 4.43 -6.64 14.44
CA HIS A 121 4.16 -5.23 14.71
C HIS A 121 2.77 -4.78 14.21
N ALA A 122 2.05 -5.62 13.46
CA ALA A 122 0.76 -5.26 12.87
C ALA A 122 -0.29 -4.85 13.92
N VAL A 123 -0.35 -5.59 15.03
CA VAL A 123 -1.27 -5.27 16.15
C VAL A 123 -0.89 -3.95 16.79
N LEU A 124 0.41 -3.71 17.02
CA LEU A 124 0.88 -2.45 17.60
C LEU A 124 0.59 -1.25 16.68
N ALA A 125 0.75 -1.40 15.37
CA ALA A 125 0.40 -0.36 14.39
C ALA A 125 -1.11 -0.07 14.38
N ALA A 126 -1.95 -1.11 14.48
CA ALA A 126 -3.40 -0.95 14.64
C ALA A 126 -3.75 -0.19 15.93
N HIS A 127 -3.12 -0.54 17.05
CA HIS A 127 -3.34 0.18 18.31
C HIS A 127 -2.88 1.64 18.24
N ALA A 128 -1.73 1.90 17.61
CA ALA A 128 -1.21 3.25 17.45
C ALA A 128 -2.18 4.12 16.64
N THR A 129 -2.69 3.61 15.52
CA THR A 129 -3.66 4.34 14.69
C THR A 129 -4.99 4.56 15.39
N GLU A 130 -5.51 3.59 16.14
CA GLU A 130 -6.71 3.77 16.98
C GLU A 130 -6.50 4.81 18.09
N ALA A 131 -5.36 4.78 18.78
CA ALA A 131 -5.00 5.79 19.78
C ALA A 131 -4.93 7.20 19.18
N ALA A 132 -4.43 7.32 17.94
CA ALA A 132 -4.50 8.57 17.20
C ALA A 132 -5.92 8.93 16.77
N GLY A 133 -6.75 7.95 16.42
CA GLY A 133 -8.16 8.12 16.10
C GLY A 133 -8.98 8.69 17.25
N LEU A 134 -8.69 8.29 18.50
CA LEU A 134 -9.30 8.88 19.70
C LEU A 134 -8.99 10.38 19.85
N GLN A 135 -7.97 10.87 19.15
CA GLN A 135 -7.58 12.28 19.09
C GLN A 135 -7.90 12.93 17.73
N GLY A 136 -8.67 12.25 16.87
CA GLY A 136 -9.07 12.76 15.55
C GLY A 136 -7.98 12.71 14.49
N LYS A 137 -6.93 11.90 14.69
CA LYS A 137 -5.74 11.79 13.83
C LYS A 137 -5.50 10.39 13.26
N PHE A 138 -6.58 9.59 13.12
CA PHE A 138 -6.48 8.22 12.60
C PHE A 138 -5.81 8.19 11.22
N TRP A 139 -6.36 8.93 10.25
CA TRP A 139 -5.92 8.89 8.87
C TRP A 139 -4.50 9.47 8.70
N GLU A 140 -4.15 10.50 9.46
CA GLU A 140 -2.80 11.05 9.42
C GLU A 140 -1.76 10.06 9.93
N LEU A 141 -2.03 9.33 11.01
CA LEU A 141 -1.09 8.32 11.48
C LEU A 141 -1.11 7.05 10.60
N HIS A 142 -2.26 6.67 10.08
CA HIS A 142 -2.43 5.60 9.10
C HIS A 142 -1.53 5.84 7.88
N ASP A 143 -1.61 7.03 7.28
CA ASP A 143 -0.84 7.39 6.09
C ASP A 143 0.66 7.36 6.39
N VAL A 144 1.10 8.00 7.49
CA VAL A 144 2.52 8.01 7.89
C VAL A 144 3.07 6.60 8.13
N ILE A 145 2.28 5.71 8.73
CA ILE A 145 2.69 4.32 8.99
C ILE A 145 2.89 3.56 7.68
N TYR A 146 2.02 3.71 6.69
CA TYR A 146 2.20 3.08 5.38
C TYR A 146 3.33 3.73 4.57
N GLU A 147 3.38 5.06 4.50
CA GLU A 147 4.42 5.80 3.78
C GLU A 147 5.82 5.44 4.27
N LYS A 148 5.96 5.22 5.57
CA LYS A 148 7.23 4.89 6.23
C LYS A 148 7.36 3.42 6.61
N GLN A 149 6.61 2.52 5.97
CA GLN A 149 6.61 1.10 6.31
C GLN A 149 8.02 0.50 6.36
N ALA A 150 8.90 0.90 5.43
CA ALA A 150 10.28 0.44 5.39
C ALA A 150 11.13 0.82 6.62
N GLU A 151 10.77 1.88 7.35
CA GLU A 151 11.49 2.34 8.55
C GLU A 151 11.24 1.44 9.77
N TRP A 152 10.08 0.76 9.83
CA TRP A 152 9.64 0.09 11.06
C TRP A 152 9.24 -1.38 10.88
N LYS A 153 8.90 -1.84 9.67
CA LYS A 153 8.38 -3.20 9.45
C LYS A 153 9.32 -4.31 9.91
N ASP A 154 10.63 -4.08 9.86
CA ASP A 154 11.66 -5.04 10.30
C ASP A 154 12.34 -4.61 11.60
N ALA A 155 11.86 -3.55 12.25
CA ALA A 155 12.45 -3.05 13.48
C ALA A 155 12.36 -4.11 14.60
N LYS A 156 13.33 -4.11 15.52
CA LYS A 156 13.23 -4.96 16.71
C LYS A 156 12.06 -4.51 17.61
N ASP A 157 11.83 -3.21 17.69
CA ASP A 157 10.73 -2.60 18.44
C ASP A 157 10.20 -1.38 17.65
N ALA A 158 8.95 -1.45 17.22
CA ALA A 158 8.30 -0.39 16.46
C ALA A 158 7.64 0.70 17.34
N ARG A 159 7.50 0.47 18.67
CA ARG A 159 6.79 1.39 19.57
C ARG A 159 7.42 2.79 19.63
N PRO A 160 8.76 2.95 19.77
CA PRO A 160 9.37 4.27 19.77
C PRO A 160 9.16 5.01 18.45
N ILE A 161 9.11 4.28 17.33
CA ILE A 161 8.92 4.84 15.99
C ILE A 161 7.50 5.41 15.87
N PHE A 162 6.47 4.64 16.24
CA PHE A 162 5.09 5.13 16.23
C PHE A 162 4.85 6.27 17.22
N THR A 163 5.51 6.23 18.38
CA THR A 163 5.48 7.33 19.35
C THR A 163 6.05 8.63 18.76
N ASN A 164 7.11 8.53 17.96
CA ASN A 164 7.70 9.69 17.27
C ASN A 164 6.77 10.22 16.17
N TYR A 165 6.09 9.35 15.43
CA TYR A 165 5.10 9.78 14.44
C TYR A 165 3.92 10.50 15.11
N ALA A 166 3.37 9.92 16.19
CA ALA A 166 2.32 10.55 16.98
C ALA A 166 2.74 11.94 17.50
N ARG A 167 3.97 12.06 18.01
CA ARG A 167 4.53 13.35 18.46
C ARG A 167 4.62 14.36 17.31
N ALA A 168 5.10 13.93 16.14
CA ALA A 168 5.22 14.79 14.97
C ALA A 168 3.87 15.27 14.44
N LEU A 169 2.81 14.48 14.62
CA LEU A 169 1.43 14.84 14.31
C LEU A 169 0.76 15.73 15.37
N GLY A 170 1.47 16.06 16.46
CA GLY A 170 0.98 16.96 17.50
C GLY A 170 -0.02 16.33 18.47
N LEU A 171 -0.01 15.00 18.63
CA LEU A 171 -0.89 14.32 19.58
C LEU A 171 -0.51 14.63 21.04
N ASP A 172 -1.50 14.54 21.93
CA ASP A 172 -1.28 14.46 23.37
C ASP A 172 -0.59 13.13 23.68
N MET A 173 0.69 13.21 24.02
CA MET A 173 1.53 12.03 24.23
C MET A 173 1.21 11.28 25.52
N GLN A 174 0.58 11.92 26.49
CA GLN A 174 0.14 11.24 27.70
C GLN A 174 -1.08 10.38 27.39
N LYS A 175 -2.06 10.93 26.67
CA LYS A 175 -3.23 10.16 26.18
C LYS A 175 -2.80 9.05 25.24
N PHE A 176 -1.96 9.37 24.25
CA PHE A 176 -1.48 8.38 23.28
C PHE A 176 -0.79 7.19 23.98
N ALA A 177 0.08 7.45 24.96
CA ALA A 177 0.76 6.39 25.71
C ALA A 177 -0.20 5.53 26.55
N GLN A 178 -1.29 6.11 27.05
CA GLN A 178 -2.34 5.35 27.75
C GLN A 178 -3.17 4.52 26.76
N ASP A 179 -3.56 5.12 25.64
CA ASP A 179 -4.51 4.54 24.70
C ASP A 179 -3.89 3.44 23.83
N ILE A 180 -2.61 3.55 23.45
CA ILE A 180 -1.92 2.53 22.65
C ILE A 180 -1.86 1.15 23.34
N ASP A 181 -1.94 1.13 24.68
CA ASP A 181 -1.94 -0.09 25.50
C ASP A 181 -3.33 -0.51 26.00
N SER A 182 -4.25 0.45 26.09
CA SER A 182 -5.57 0.25 26.70
C SER A 182 -6.71 0.12 25.70
N THR A 183 -6.50 0.45 24.43
CA THR A 183 -7.55 0.30 23.42
C THR A 183 -7.89 -1.19 23.25
N PRO A 184 -9.09 -1.65 23.63
CA PRO A 184 -9.50 -3.03 23.40
C PRO A 184 -9.77 -3.17 21.90
N ALA A 185 -8.71 -3.40 21.14
CA ALA A 185 -8.77 -3.76 19.73
C ALA A 185 -9.53 -5.08 19.50
N SER A 186 -9.94 -5.77 20.57
CA SER A 186 -10.88 -6.90 20.55
C SER A 186 -12.25 -6.61 19.94
N MET A 187 -12.59 -5.35 19.61
CA MET A 187 -13.82 -5.02 18.88
C MET A 187 -13.60 -4.53 17.43
N ARG A 188 -12.36 -4.31 16.98
CA ARG A 188 -12.08 -3.71 15.65
C ARG A 188 -11.05 -4.44 14.81
N LEU A 189 -10.38 -5.43 15.38
CA LEU A 189 -9.62 -6.40 14.59
C LEU A 189 -10.63 -7.40 14.04
N VAL A 190 -10.71 -7.51 12.72
CA VAL A 190 -11.41 -8.60 12.08
C VAL A 190 -10.49 -9.82 12.28
N VAL A 191 -10.87 -10.72 13.19
CA VAL A 191 -10.14 -11.96 13.50
C VAL A 191 -10.86 -13.15 12.88
#